data_AF-A0A7Y6I9D3-F1
#
_entry.id   AF-A0A7Y6I9D3-F1
#
_cell.length_a   1.000
_cell.length_b   1.000
_cell.length_c   1.000
_cell.angle_alpha   90.00
_cell.angle_beta   90.00
_cell.angle_gamma   90.00
#
_symmetry.space_group_name_H-M   'P 1'
#
loop_
_entity.id
_entity.type
_entity.pdbx_description
1 polymer ?
#
loop_
_entity_poly.entity_id
_entity_poly.type
_entity_poly.pdbx_seq_one_letter_code
_entity_poly.pdbx_strand_id
1 'polypeptide(L)'
;MTGPDACPECEGRKVQRLGRLFLACVVCRGRGWVTGDADPGRRPEPPDGPPPVWEDPRWLDPMVAAAFACRYCLGNGSVQHVDRDRGVMVTMACACGA
;
A
#
# COMPACT_ATOMS: atom_id res chain seq x y z
N MET A 1 6.33 26.74 -5.76
CA MET A 1 6.29 25.77 -6.88
C MET A 1 6.24 24.38 -6.30
N THR A 2 5.05 23.77 -6.26
CA THR A 2 4.82 22.40 -5.83
C THR A 2 5.30 21.46 -6.93
N GLY A 3 6.35 20.66 -6.66
CA GLY A 3 6.78 19.61 -7.58
C GLY A 3 5.68 18.57 -7.80
N PRO A 4 5.80 17.71 -8.84
CA PRO A 4 4.79 16.70 -9.18
C PRO A 4 4.48 15.71 -8.03
N ASP A 5 5.36 15.62 -7.02
CA ASP A 5 5.22 14.73 -5.86
C ASP A 5 4.60 15.41 -4.63
N ALA A 6 4.28 16.70 -4.74
CA ALA A 6 3.73 17.48 -3.63
C ALA A 6 2.21 17.49 -3.69
N CYS A 7 1.56 16.88 -2.68
CA CYS A 7 0.12 16.98 -2.53
C CYS A 7 -0.31 18.45 -2.46
N PRO A 8 -1.24 18.91 -3.31
CA PRO A 8 -1.59 20.33 -3.44
C PRO A 8 -2.30 20.88 -2.20
N GLU A 9 -2.93 20.02 -1.39
CA GLU A 9 -3.63 20.39 -0.14
C GLU A 9 -2.70 20.64 1.04
N CYS A 10 -1.62 19.85 1.17
CA CYS A 10 -0.73 19.95 2.32
C CYS A 10 0.68 20.43 1.95
N GLU A 11 0.90 20.73 0.67
CA GLU A 11 2.20 21.08 0.08
C GLU A 11 3.29 20.07 0.44
N GLY A 12 2.93 18.80 0.59
CA GLY A 12 3.87 17.74 0.98
C GLY A 12 4.20 17.67 2.48
N ARG A 13 3.61 18.50 3.36
CA ARG A 13 3.89 18.50 4.81
C ARG A 13 3.34 17.28 5.56
N LYS A 14 2.34 16.62 4.98
CA LYS A 14 1.62 15.48 5.59
C LYS A 14 1.86 14.19 4.80
N VAL A 15 3.06 14.02 4.25
CA VAL A 15 3.39 12.88 3.40
C VAL A 15 3.94 11.75 4.24
N GLN A 16 3.39 10.55 4.04
CA GLN A 16 4.00 9.33 4.50
C GLN A 16 5.15 8.97 3.57
N ARG A 17 6.35 8.87 4.12
CA ARG A 17 7.58 8.52 3.39
C ARG A 17 8.17 7.24 3.93
N LEU A 18 8.80 6.48 3.05
CA LEU A 18 9.71 5.40 3.40
C LEU A 18 11.07 5.70 2.76
N GLY A 19 11.99 6.25 3.54
CA GLY A 19 13.23 6.84 3.01
C GLY A 19 12.93 7.99 2.05
N ARG A 20 13.44 7.91 0.82
CA ARG A 20 13.16 8.90 -0.24
C ARG A 20 11.84 8.67 -0.97
N LEU A 21 11.21 7.51 -0.80
CA LEU A 21 10.00 7.12 -1.50
C LEU A 21 8.76 7.84 -0.90
N PHE A 22 7.98 8.48 -1.76
CA PHE A 22 6.64 8.96 -1.44
C PHE A 22 5.68 7.78 -1.45
N LEU A 23 4.95 7.55 -0.35
CA LEU A 23 3.91 6.51 -0.30
C LEU A 23 2.54 7.12 -0.56
N ALA A 24 2.11 8.05 0.29
CA ALA A 24 0.84 8.76 0.15
C ALA A 24 0.80 10.00 1.06
N CYS A 25 -0.06 10.97 0.75
CA CYS A 25 -0.43 12.02 1.72
C CYS A 25 -1.39 11.47 2.77
N VAL A 26 -1.21 11.72 4.06
CA VAL A 26 -2.13 11.22 5.10
C VAL A 26 -3.52 11.87 5.04
N VAL A 27 -3.65 13.00 4.35
CA VAL A 27 -4.92 13.71 4.16
C VAL A 27 -5.65 13.17 2.94
N CYS A 28 -5.11 13.32 1.73
CA CYS A 28 -5.79 12.89 0.50
C CYS A 28 -5.52 11.43 0.12
N ARG A 29 -4.65 10.71 0.85
CA ARG A 29 -4.25 9.31 0.58
C ARG A 29 -3.78 9.06 -0.86
N GLY A 30 -3.21 10.07 -1.52
CA GLY A 30 -2.73 9.98 -2.90
C GLY A 30 -3.77 10.35 -3.97
N ARG A 31 -4.98 10.78 -3.60
CA ARG A 31 -6.07 11.12 -4.54
C ARG A 31 -5.94 12.51 -5.20
N GLY A 32 -4.93 13.29 -4.82
CA GLY A 32 -4.66 14.59 -5.44
C GLY A 32 -5.55 15.75 -4.96
N TRP A 33 -6.86 15.58 -4.75
CA TRP A 33 -7.80 16.67 -4.40
C TRP A 33 -8.87 16.23 -3.38
N VAL A 34 -9.36 17.16 -2.56
CA VAL A 34 -10.48 16.95 -1.61
C VAL A 34 -11.52 18.08 -1.79
N THR A 35 -12.23 18.13 -2.92
CA THR A 35 -13.30 19.12 -3.12
C THR A 35 -14.62 18.47 -3.55
N GLY A 36 -15.70 18.82 -2.84
CA GLY A 36 -17.09 18.55 -3.21
C GLY A 36 -17.71 17.34 -2.49
N ASP A 37 -18.73 17.59 -1.65
CA ASP A 37 -19.66 16.65 -1.01
C ASP A 37 -19.11 15.54 -0.09
N ALA A 38 -17.79 15.42 0.07
CA ALA A 38 -17.18 14.58 1.08
C ALA A 38 -17.23 15.28 2.45
N ASP A 39 -18.35 15.13 3.17
CA ASP A 39 -18.47 15.48 4.59
C ASP A 39 -17.25 14.94 5.37
N PRO A 40 -16.43 15.79 6.02
CA PRO A 40 -15.26 15.37 6.79
C PRO A 40 -15.61 14.44 7.97
N GLY A 41 -16.89 14.36 8.35
CA GLY A 41 -17.40 13.42 9.36
C GLY A 41 -17.72 12.02 8.83
N ARG A 42 -18.02 11.88 7.54
CA ARG A 42 -18.30 10.57 6.94
C ARG A 42 -16.99 9.97 6.43
N ARG A 43 -16.23 9.37 7.33
CA ARG A 43 -15.20 8.40 6.91
C ARG A 43 -15.91 7.34 6.07
N PRO A 44 -15.64 7.21 4.75
CA PRO A 44 -15.95 5.95 4.12
C PRO A 44 -15.23 4.89 4.95
N GLU A 45 -15.98 3.89 5.39
CA GLU A 45 -15.42 2.75 6.10
C GLU A 45 -14.20 2.30 5.29
N PRO A 46 -12.98 2.29 5.87
CA PRO A 46 -11.82 1.87 5.12
C PRO A 46 -12.15 0.48 4.58
N PRO A 47 -11.88 0.20 3.29
CA PRO A 47 -11.94 -1.19 2.83
C PRO A 47 -11.14 -2.05 3.83
N ASP A 48 -11.60 -3.29 4.08
CA ASP A 48 -11.16 -4.18 5.17
C ASP A 48 -9.64 -4.40 5.30
N GLY A 49 -8.88 -3.94 4.31
CA GLY A 49 -7.48 -3.60 4.40
C GLY A 49 -7.03 -3.01 3.06
N PRO A 50 -5.76 -2.58 2.95
CA PRO A 50 -5.15 -2.55 1.63
C PRO A 50 -5.30 -3.94 0.98
N PRO A 51 -5.55 -4.02 -0.33
CA PRO A 51 -5.55 -5.31 -1.01
C PRO A 51 -4.20 -6.00 -0.78
N PRO A 52 -4.16 -7.33 -0.86
CA PRO A 52 -2.91 -8.03 -0.71
C PRO A 52 -1.82 -7.46 -1.62
N VAL A 53 -0.57 -7.43 -1.13
CA VAL A 53 0.56 -6.91 -1.92
C VAL A 53 0.70 -7.64 -3.27
N TRP A 54 0.34 -8.92 -3.33
CA TRP A 54 0.34 -9.71 -4.56
C TRP A 54 -0.80 -9.36 -5.54
N GLU A 55 -1.63 -8.36 -5.26
CA GLU A 55 -2.64 -7.82 -6.18
C GLU A 55 -2.29 -6.39 -6.63
N ASP A 56 -1.24 -5.79 -6.05
CA ASP A 56 -0.85 -4.42 -6.33
C ASP A 56 -0.48 -4.22 -7.83
N PRO A 57 -1.00 -3.19 -8.52
CA PRO A 57 -0.65 -2.95 -9.93
C PRO A 57 0.83 -2.71 -10.19
N ARG A 58 1.63 -2.37 -9.17
CA ARG A 58 3.10 -2.20 -9.31
C ARG A 58 3.81 -3.45 -9.81
N TRP A 59 3.20 -4.62 -9.73
CA TRP A 59 3.74 -5.84 -10.34
C TRP A 59 3.77 -5.80 -11.88
N LEU A 60 3.07 -4.86 -12.50
CA LEU A 60 3.16 -4.59 -13.94
C LEU A 60 4.43 -3.79 -14.29
N ASP A 61 5.09 -3.17 -13.30
CA ASP A 61 6.36 -2.48 -13.51
C ASP A 61 7.50 -3.52 -13.66
N PRO A 62 8.24 -3.52 -14.78
CA PRO A 62 9.31 -4.47 -15.02
C PRO A 62 10.42 -4.45 -13.95
N MET A 63 10.71 -3.29 -13.36
CA MET A 63 11.72 -3.17 -12.31
C MET A 63 11.26 -3.86 -11.02
N VAL A 64 9.99 -3.73 -10.68
CA VAL A 64 9.41 -4.38 -9.49
C VAL A 64 9.30 -5.88 -9.71
N ALA A 65 8.81 -6.29 -10.89
CA ALA A 65 8.70 -7.71 -11.25
C ALA A 65 10.07 -8.41 -11.27
N ALA A 66 11.12 -7.73 -11.73
CA ALA A 66 12.47 -8.27 -11.75
C ALA A 66 13.14 -8.36 -10.37
N ALA A 67 12.75 -7.50 -9.42
CA ALA A 67 13.35 -7.46 -8.09
C ALA A 67 12.97 -8.64 -7.20
N PHE A 68 11.84 -9.30 -7.47
CA PHE A 68 11.34 -10.40 -6.64
C PHE A 68 11.05 -11.65 -7.48
N ALA A 69 11.67 -12.77 -7.12
CA ALA A 69 11.46 -14.05 -7.78
C ALA A 69 10.03 -14.60 -7.64
N CYS A 70 9.28 -14.15 -6.61
CA CYS A 70 7.89 -14.53 -6.41
C CYS A 70 7.07 -13.35 -5.89
N ARG A 71 5.96 -13.06 -6.58
CA ARG A 71 4.99 -12.02 -6.21
C ARG A 71 4.27 -12.27 -4.88
N TYR A 72 4.13 -13.54 -4.48
CA TYR A 72 3.38 -13.92 -3.29
C TYR A 72 4.22 -13.91 -2.02
N CYS A 73 5.41 -14.53 -2.03
CA CYS A 73 6.29 -14.57 -0.86
C CYS A 73 7.43 -13.55 -0.89
N LEU A 74 7.55 -12.76 -1.95
CA LEU A 74 8.63 -11.77 -2.12
C LEU A 74 10.04 -12.40 -2.02
N GLY A 75 10.18 -13.68 -2.39
CA GLY A 75 11.44 -14.43 -2.30
C GLY A 75 11.70 -15.10 -0.94
N ASN A 76 10.78 -14.97 0.03
CA ASN A 76 10.96 -15.51 1.39
C ASN A 76 10.60 -17.01 1.52
N GLY A 77 10.08 -17.64 0.46
CA GLY A 77 9.68 -19.06 0.47
C GLY A 77 8.47 -19.41 1.36
N SER A 78 7.93 -18.44 2.10
CA SER A 78 6.76 -18.60 2.98
C SER A 78 5.91 -17.34 2.99
N VAL A 79 4.62 -17.49 3.27
CA VAL A 79 3.65 -16.40 3.44
C VAL A 79 3.18 -16.40 4.89
N GLN A 80 3.19 -15.23 5.52
CA GLN A 80 2.68 -15.02 6.86
C GLN A 80 1.37 -14.24 6.81
N HIS A 81 0.38 -14.68 7.57
CA HIS A 81 -0.93 -14.06 7.69
C HIS A 81 -1.31 -13.96 9.16
N VAL A 82 -1.91 -12.85 9.56
CA VAL A 82 -2.47 -12.71 10.91
C VAL A 82 -3.95 -13.09 10.86
N ASP A 83 -4.27 -14.24 11.44
CA ASP A 83 -5.65 -14.66 11.70
C ASP A 83 -6.17 -13.82 12.87
N ARG A 84 -6.94 -12.77 12.55
CA ARG A 84 -7.45 -11.80 13.52
C ARG A 84 -8.48 -12.41 14.47
N ASP A 85 -9.28 -13.36 13.99
CA ASP A 85 -10.33 -13.99 14.79
C ASP A 85 -9.74 -14.88 15.88
N ARG A 86 -8.62 -15.54 15.55
CA ARG A 86 -7.90 -16.40 16.50
C ARG A 86 -6.76 -15.70 17.22
N GLY A 87 -6.38 -14.50 16.80
CA GLY A 87 -5.26 -13.75 17.37
C GLY A 87 -3.90 -14.42 17.16
N VAL A 88 -3.73 -15.17 16.07
CA VAL A 88 -2.51 -15.94 15.78
C VAL A 88 -1.86 -15.53 14.48
N MET A 89 -0.55 -15.73 14.39
CA MET A 89 0.19 -15.64 13.14
C MET A 89 0.27 -17.02 12.49
N VAL A 90 -0.30 -17.16 11.30
CA VAL A 90 -0.25 -18.36 10.47
C VAL A 90 0.89 -18.21 9.46
N THR A 91 1.76 -19.22 9.39
CA THR A 91 2.82 -19.29 8.38
C THR A 91 2.57 -20.48 7.47
N MET A 92 2.59 -20.28 6.16
CA MET A 92 2.42 -21.34 5.16
C MET A 92 3.58 -21.30 4.17
N ALA A 93 4.00 -22.48 3.69
CA ALA A 93 4.98 -22.57 2.61
C ALA A 93 4.42 -21.92 1.33
N CYS A 94 5.27 -21.20 0.60
CA CYS A 94 4.90 -20.64 -0.69
C CYS A 94 5.11 -21.67 -1.80
N ALA A 95 4.16 -21.77 -2.73
CA ALA A 95 4.24 -22.72 -3.84
C ALA A 95 5.47 -22.52 -4.74
N CYS A 96 6.10 -21.34 -4.77
CA CYS A 96 7.32 -21.12 -5.54
C CYS A 96 8.58 -21.75 -4.92
N GLY A 97 8.51 -22.17 -3.65
CA GLY A 97 9.61 -22.84 -2.94
C GLY A 97 9.28 -24.27 -2.53
N ALA A 98 8.14 -24.80 -2.99
CA ALA A 98 7.71 -26.19 -2.81
C ALA A 98 8.11 -27.05 -4.01
#